data_AF-A0A974I2U1-F1
#
_entry.id   AF-A0A974I2U1-F1
#
_cell.length_a   1.000
_cell.length_b   1.000
_cell.length_c   1.000
_cell.angle_alpha   90.00
_cell.angle_beta   90.00
_cell.angle_gamma   90.00
#
_symmetry.space_group_name_H-M   'P 1'
#
loop_
_entity.id
_entity.type
_entity.pdbx_description
1 polymer ?
#
loop_
_entity_poly.entity_id
_entity_poly.type
_entity_poly.pdbx_seq_one_letter_code
_entity_poly.pdbx_strand_id
1 'polypeptide(L)'
;MQLNFLDIRIYRDFNNDVQTTVFRKDTATNNLLHAKSQHSSTLIRGIPTGQYLRVKRICSTQTEFKKEADKLYQRFKQRGYSHNSLKTAYKRALEADRNQLLIPNKSKETNKSNKIIRFIGNYCSEQKEIRQILTNHWQILEQDNDLTSVIGTKPTITFRRSRNLHDQLVHSHLSKNVKPTWLENRTKGCYKCGSCLACPFIERALIYQEHFMNCKTSGVIYVMTCKCGKRYVGKTKREFRRRILEHVGDVKHRRNTSVARHINEFHNGSLEMLKFTAVDRIEPTMRIGDRQKTVAARSAMDLLAKYESS
;
A
#
# COMPACT_ATOMS: atom_id res chain seq x y z
N MET A 1 18.85 5.49 47.19
CA MET A 1 18.60 4.51 46.10
C MET A 1 17.84 5.21 44.98
N GLN A 2 18.28 5.08 43.73
CA GLN A 2 17.58 5.61 42.57
C GLN A 2 17.46 4.54 41.49
N LEU A 3 16.32 4.47 40.82
CA LEU A 3 16.01 3.51 39.77
C LEU A 3 15.39 4.26 38.58
N ASN A 4 15.86 3.94 37.37
CA ASN A 4 15.29 4.49 36.15
C ASN A 4 14.44 3.42 35.44
N PHE A 5 13.22 3.77 35.05
CA PHE A 5 12.32 2.91 34.26
C PHE A 5 11.59 3.74 33.20
N LEU A 6 11.78 3.38 31.93
CA LEU A 6 11.25 4.12 30.78
C LEU A 6 11.57 5.63 30.85
N ASP A 7 10.55 6.48 31.04
CA ASP A 7 10.65 7.93 31.15
C ASP A 7 10.52 8.44 32.61
N ILE A 8 10.63 7.55 33.59
CA ILE A 8 10.47 7.84 35.02
C ILE A 8 11.76 7.51 35.76
N ARG A 9 12.19 8.43 36.62
CA ARG A 9 13.22 8.20 37.64
C ARG A 9 12.54 8.14 38.99
N ILE A 10 12.70 7.02 39.67
CA ILE A 10 12.18 6.74 41.01
C ILE A 10 13.33 6.90 41.99
N TYR A 11 13.14 7.68 43.05
CA TYR A 11 14.15 7.90 44.08
C TYR A 11 13.49 8.01 45.45
N ARG A 12 14.27 7.80 46.52
CA ARG A 12 13.82 8.09 47.89
C ARG A 12 14.29 9.47 48.30
N ASP A 13 13.40 10.25 48.88
CA ASP A 13 13.75 11.57 49.44
C ASP A 13 14.33 11.46 50.85
N PHE A 14 14.59 12.63 51.47
CA PHE A 14 15.14 12.73 52.83
C PHE A 14 14.20 12.15 53.90
N ASN A 15 12.89 12.09 53.62
CA ASN A 15 11.89 11.51 54.52
C ASN A 15 11.72 10.00 54.28
N ASN A 16 12.53 9.41 53.40
CA ASN A 16 12.46 8.01 52.97
C ASN A 16 11.18 7.68 52.18
N ASP A 17 10.47 8.69 51.67
CA ASP A 17 9.30 8.54 50.81
C ASP A 17 9.72 8.33 49.35
N VAL A 18 8.91 7.56 48.61
CA VAL A 18 9.16 7.28 47.19
C VAL A 18 8.67 8.44 46.34
N GLN A 19 9.60 9.09 45.64
CA GLN A 19 9.35 10.20 44.73
C GLN A 19 9.66 9.82 43.28
N THR A 20 8.98 10.49 42.35
CA THR A 20 9.19 10.30 40.92
C THR A 20 9.48 11.61 40.21
N THR A 21 10.37 11.57 39.22
CA THR A 21 10.69 12.69 38.32
C THR A 21 10.93 12.16 36.90
N VAL A 22 11.06 13.05 35.91
CA VAL A 22 11.24 12.66 34.52
C VAL A 22 12.66 12.12 34.30
N PHE A 23 12.76 10.95 33.67
CA PHE A 23 14.02 10.42 33.18
C PHE A 23 14.14 10.58 31.67
N ARG A 24 15.33 10.95 31.20
CA ARG A 24 15.72 10.90 29.79
C ARG A 24 17.09 10.25 29.68
N LYS A 25 17.24 9.36 28.70
CA LYS A 25 18.53 8.77 28.36
C LYS A 25 19.45 9.83 27.75
N ASP A 26 20.76 9.68 27.93
CA ASP A 26 21.75 10.63 27.39
C ASP A 26 21.74 10.68 25.86
N THR A 27 21.35 9.58 25.21
CA THR A 27 21.17 9.49 23.75
C THR A 27 19.84 10.05 23.25
N ALA A 28 18.96 10.54 24.13
CA ALA A 28 17.64 11.01 23.75
C ALA A 28 17.69 12.37 23.04
N THR A 29 17.42 12.38 21.75
CA THR A 29 17.33 13.60 20.94
C THR A 29 15.98 14.31 21.09
N ASN A 30 15.87 15.53 20.55
CA ASN A 30 14.63 16.32 20.55
C ASN A 30 13.64 15.85 19.47
N ASN A 31 13.02 14.70 19.70
CA ASN A 31 12.03 14.07 18.80
C ASN A 31 10.62 14.68 18.87
N LEU A 32 10.46 15.86 19.48
CA LEU A 32 9.17 16.55 19.49
C LEU A 32 8.80 16.96 18.05
N LEU A 33 7.51 16.94 17.71
CA LEU A 33 7.07 17.37 16.37
C LEU A 33 7.44 18.84 16.13
N HIS A 34 7.81 19.23 14.90
CA HIS A 34 8.12 20.64 14.61
C HIS A 34 6.84 21.45 14.42
N ALA A 35 6.78 22.70 14.90
CA ALA A 35 5.57 23.52 14.84
C ALA A 35 5.09 23.83 13.41
N LYS A 36 6.03 23.95 12.46
CA LYS A 36 5.76 24.14 11.02
C LYS A 36 5.62 22.83 10.22
N SER A 37 5.52 21.69 10.90
CA SER A 37 5.29 20.43 10.19
C SER A 37 3.89 20.38 9.60
N GLN A 38 3.70 19.61 8.53
CA GLN A 38 2.43 19.51 7.80
C GLN A 38 1.42 18.63 8.57
N HIS A 39 0.98 19.13 9.72
CA HIS A 39 0.00 18.50 10.60
C HIS A 39 -1.08 19.50 11.00
N SER A 40 -2.23 19.00 11.42
CA SER A 40 -3.35 19.86 11.82
C SER A 40 -2.94 20.83 12.93
N SER A 41 -3.36 22.09 12.82
CA SER A 41 -3.08 23.13 13.81
C SER A 41 -3.60 22.74 15.20
N THR A 42 -4.73 22.04 15.26
CA THR A 42 -5.28 21.47 16.49
C THR A 42 -4.32 20.47 17.13
N LEU A 43 -3.73 19.55 16.34
CA LEU A 43 -2.75 18.60 16.85
C LEU A 43 -1.50 19.31 17.35
N ILE A 44 -0.94 20.23 16.53
CA ILE A 44 0.27 20.99 16.89
C ILE A 44 0.05 21.73 18.22
N ARG A 45 -1.08 22.43 18.38
CA ARG A 45 -1.42 23.14 19.62
C ARG A 45 -1.68 22.20 20.81
N GLY A 46 -2.19 21.00 20.55
CA GLY A 46 -2.49 20.00 21.58
C GLY A 46 -1.25 19.34 22.17
N ILE A 47 -0.18 19.16 21.37
CA ILE A 47 1.04 18.44 21.78
C ILE A 47 1.66 19.04 23.05
N PRO A 48 1.93 20.36 23.16
CA PRO A 48 2.47 20.94 24.38
C PRO A 48 1.62 20.64 25.62
N THR A 49 0.31 20.77 25.49
CA THR A 49 -0.62 20.50 26.60
C THR A 49 -0.50 19.06 27.07
N GLY A 50 -0.52 18.09 26.14
CA GLY A 50 -0.37 16.68 26.48
C GLY A 50 0.97 16.35 27.14
N GLN A 51 2.06 16.97 26.68
CA GLN A 51 3.39 16.75 27.25
C GLN A 51 3.54 17.38 28.63
N TYR A 52 3.05 18.60 28.87
CA TYR A 52 3.08 19.19 30.22
C TYR A 52 2.22 18.40 31.20
N LEU A 53 1.02 17.95 30.81
CA LEU A 53 0.19 17.08 31.64
C LEU A 53 0.88 15.74 31.95
N ARG A 54 1.64 15.19 31.00
CA ARG A 54 2.48 13.99 31.25
C ARG A 54 3.54 14.27 32.30
N VAL A 55 4.28 15.38 32.19
CA VAL A 55 5.28 15.76 33.20
C VAL A 55 4.62 15.97 34.57
N LYS A 56 3.43 16.58 34.62
CA LYS A 56 2.65 16.75 35.87
C LYS A 56 2.27 15.42 36.52
N ARG A 57 1.95 14.38 35.73
CA ARG A 57 1.70 13.03 36.26
C ARG A 57 2.97 12.38 36.82
N ILE A 58 4.09 12.53 36.11
CA ILE A 58 5.35 11.87 36.45
C ILE A 58 5.99 12.51 37.68
N CYS A 59 6.06 13.83 37.77
CA CYS A 59 6.71 14.49 38.89
C CYS A 59 5.84 14.40 40.15
N SER A 60 6.38 13.91 41.26
CA SER A 60 5.66 13.87 42.53
C SER A 60 5.52 15.26 43.16
N THR A 61 6.57 16.08 43.08
CA THR A 61 6.61 17.40 43.70
C THR A 61 6.41 18.52 42.69
N GLN A 62 5.84 19.63 43.16
CA GLN A 62 5.59 20.81 42.33
C GLN A 62 6.90 21.50 41.90
N THR A 63 7.96 21.39 42.70
CA THR A 63 9.30 21.91 42.40
C THR A 63 9.96 21.15 41.24
N GLU A 64 9.94 19.82 41.30
CA GLU A 64 10.45 18.96 40.22
C GLU A 64 9.64 19.14 38.93
N PHE A 65 8.31 19.28 39.03
CA PHE A 65 7.48 19.62 37.88
C PHE A 65 7.93 20.92 37.21
N LYS A 66 8.14 22.00 37.96
CA LYS A 66 8.56 23.31 37.41
C LYS A 66 9.92 23.19 36.69
N LYS A 67 10.87 22.47 37.29
CA LYS A 67 12.20 22.23 36.72
C LYS A 67 12.13 21.44 35.40
N GLU A 68 11.36 20.36 35.37
CA GLU A 68 11.21 19.54 34.16
C GLU A 68 10.35 20.23 33.08
N ALA A 69 9.40 21.06 33.49
CA ALA A 69 8.60 21.89 32.60
C ALA A 69 9.45 22.96 31.89
N ASP A 70 10.44 23.55 32.56
CA ASP A 70 11.36 24.51 31.95
C ASP A 70 12.27 23.84 30.89
N LYS A 71 12.84 22.67 31.22
CA LYS A 71 13.59 21.87 30.23
C LYS A 71 12.72 21.52 29.01
N LEU A 72 11.47 21.16 29.24
CA LEU A 72 10.51 20.86 28.17
C LEU A 72 10.17 22.12 27.34
N TYR A 73 10.05 23.28 27.98
CA TYR A 73 9.84 24.56 27.30
C TYR A 73 10.97 24.86 26.31
N GLN A 74 12.23 24.74 26.73
CA GLN A 74 13.37 24.98 25.84
C GLN A 74 13.38 24.04 24.63
N ARG A 75 13.06 22.76 24.85
CA ARG A 75 12.94 21.78 23.75
C ARG A 75 11.82 22.14 22.77
N PHE A 76 10.69 22.64 23.25
CA PHE A 76 9.62 23.12 22.36
C PHE A 76 10.01 24.40 21.61
N LYS A 77 10.72 25.33 22.25
CA LYS A 77 11.22 26.55 21.60
C LYS A 77 12.16 26.22 20.44
N GLN A 78 13.07 25.26 20.62
CA GLN A 78 13.94 24.74 19.56
C GLN A 78 13.17 24.12 18.38
N ARG A 79 11.93 23.69 18.58
CA ARG A 79 11.05 23.10 17.56
C ARG A 79 10.07 24.11 16.94
N GLY A 80 10.29 25.40 17.20
CA GLY A 80 9.54 26.49 16.57
C GLY A 80 8.18 26.82 17.21
N TYR A 81 7.90 26.31 18.41
CA TYR A 81 6.65 26.66 19.10
C TYR A 81 6.69 28.09 19.65
N SER A 82 5.57 28.80 19.53
CA SER A 82 5.44 30.17 20.03
C SER A 82 5.37 30.20 21.57
N HIS A 83 5.90 31.26 22.18
CA HIS A 83 5.88 31.42 23.64
C HIS A 83 4.46 31.37 24.19
N ASN A 84 3.50 32.07 23.55
CA ASN A 84 2.11 32.12 23.98
C ASN A 84 1.45 30.73 23.99
N SER A 85 1.69 29.91 22.96
CA SER A 85 1.16 28.54 22.91
C SER A 85 1.68 27.68 24.07
N LEU A 86 2.96 27.84 24.42
CA LEU A 86 3.59 27.09 25.51
C LEU A 86 3.13 27.59 26.88
N LYS A 87 3.00 28.92 27.04
CA LYS A 87 2.50 29.55 28.27
C LYS A 87 1.09 29.07 28.61
N THR A 88 0.19 29.06 27.63
CA THR A 88 -1.19 28.56 27.82
C THR A 88 -1.21 27.07 28.19
N ALA A 89 -0.41 26.26 27.49
CA ALA A 89 -0.31 24.82 27.78
C ALA A 89 0.27 24.53 29.16
N TYR A 90 1.30 25.27 29.57
CA TYR A 90 1.92 25.18 30.88
C TYR A 90 0.94 25.58 31.99
N LYS A 91 0.23 26.72 31.83
CA LYS A 91 -0.79 27.18 32.79
C LYS A 91 -1.84 26.11 33.04
N ARG A 92 -2.38 25.51 31.97
CA ARG A 92 -3.35 24.43 32.05
C ARG A 92 -2.84 23.20 32.81
N ALA A 93 -1.56 22.85 32.66
CA ALA A 93 -0.98 21.72 33.38
C ALA A 93 -0.61 22.07 34.83
N LEU A 94 -0.28 23.33 35.11
CA LEU A 94 0.00 23.82 36.46
C LEU A 94 -1.25 23.73 37.35
N GLU A 95 -2.39 24.17 36.81
CA GLU A 95 -3.71 24.18 37.45
C GLU A 95 -4.35 22.79 37.59
N ALA A 96 -3.88 21.79 36.83
CA ALA A 96 -4.42 20.45 36.89
C ALA A 96 -3.98 19.72 38.18
N ASP A 97 -4.93 19.07 38.85
CA ASP A 97 -4.63 18.20 39.98
C ASP A 97 -3.97 16.88 39.51
N ARG A 98 -2.88 16.51 40.18
CA ARG A 98 -2.10 15.32 39.82
C ARG A 98 -2.90 14.04 40.09
N ASN A 99 -3.62 13.97 41.21
CA ASN A 99 -4.33 12.74 41.59
C ASN A 99 -5.45 12.44 40.60
N GLN A 100 -6.19 13.46 40.16
CA GLN A 100 -7.17 13.33 39.08
C GLN A 100 -6.53 12.87 37.75
N LEU A 101 -5.34 13.35 37.41
CA LEU A 101 -4.66 12.97 36.16
C LEU A 101 -4.17 11.51 36.14
N LEU A 102 -3.93 10.89 37.31
CA LEU A 102 -3.51 9.49 37.41
C LEU A 102 -4.68 8.52 37.18
N ILE A 103 -5.92 9.00 37.30
CA ILE A 103 -7.12 8.19 37.08
C ILE A 103 -7.33 8.05 35.57
N PRO A 104 -7.40 6.81 35.04
CA PRO A 104 -7.69 6.61 33.63
C PRO A 104 -9.11 7.09 33.31
N ASN A 105 -9.25 7.92 32.27
CA ASN A 105 -10.56 8.31 31.77
C ASN A 105 -11.29 7.07 31.23
N LYS A 106 -12.42 6.74 31.83
CA LYS A 106 -13.36 5.75 31.25
C LYS A 106 -13.85 6.31 29.92
N SER A 107 -13.74 5.52 28.85
CA SER A 107 -14.31 5.88 27.55
C SER A 107 -15.81 6.09 27.73
N LYS A 108 -16.31 7.29 27.43
CA LYS A 108 -17.75 7.48 27.30
C LYS A 108 -18.23 6.57 26.17
N GLU A 109 -19.14 5.64 26.47
CA GLU A 109 -19.80 4.85 25.44
C GLU A 109 -20.50 5.83 24.49
N THR A 110 -19.94 5.97 23.29
CA THR A 110 -20.58 6.74 22.23
C THR A 110 -21.74 5.92 21.69
N ASN A 111 -22.97 6.35 21.98
CA ASN A 111 -24.18 5.80 21.38
C ASN A 111 -24.00 5.65 19.86
N LYS A 112 -24.12 4.40 19.40
CA LYS A 112 -23.79 3.94 18.05
C LYS A 112 -24.95 4.23 17.06
N SER A 113 -25.66 5.33 17.23
CA SER A 113 -27.03 5.47 16.68
C SER A 113 -27.21 6.41 15.49
N ASN A 114 -26.16 7.00 14.92
CA ASN A 114 -26.30 7.72 13.65
C ASN A 114 -25.36 7.13 12.60
N LYS A 115 -25.91 6.76 11.42
CA LYS A 115 -25.15 6.40 10.22
C LYS A 115 -24.41 7.65 9.72
N ILE A 116 -23.31 8.00 10.40
CA ILE A 116 -22.46 9.13 10.05
C ILE A 116 -21.51 8.63 8.96
N ILE A 117 -21.71 9.11 7.74
CA ILE A 117 -20.73 8.92 6.67
C ILE A 117 -19.46 9.68 7.04
N ARG A 118 -18.30 9.05 6.83
CA ARG A 118 -17.01 9.71 7.01
C ARG A 118 -16.35 9.92 5.66
N PHE A 119 -16.09 11.16 5.31
CA PHE A 119 -15.17 11.47 4.22
C PHE A 119 -13.75 11.36 4.77
N ILE A 120 -12.95 10.44 4.22
CA ILE A 120 -11.61 10.19 4.72
C ILE A 120 -10.56 10.56 3.67
N GLY A 121 -9.92 11.71 3.88
CA GLY A 121 -8.83 12.22 3.04
C GLY A 121 -7.46 12.07 3.70
N ASN A 122 -6.42 12.44 2.97
CA ASN A 122 -5.09 12.67 3.54
C ASN A 122 -4.93 14.15 3.91
N TYR A 123 -4.20 14.43 4.99
CA TYR A 123 -3.94 15.78 5.43
C TYR A 123 -3.10 16.54 4.39
N CYS A 124 -3.63 17.66 3.87
CA CYS A 124 -2.99 18.55 2.91
C CYS A 124 -3.24 20.02 3.26
N SER A 125 -2.59 20.95 2.55
CA SER A 125 -2.74 22.41 2.73
C SER A 125 -4.17 22.87 2.45
N GLU A 126 -4.78 22.26 1.44
CA GLU A 126 -6.09 22.57 0.87
C GLU A 126 -7.23 21.93 1.69
N GLN A 127 -6.93 21.27 2.81
CA GLN A 127 -7.94 20.59 3.63
C GLN A 127 -9.11 21.50 4.05
N LYS A 128 -8.86 22.81 4.20
CA LYS A 128 -9.89 23.80 4.55
C LYS A 128 -10.81 24.06 3.37
N GLU A 129 -10.25 24.15 2.18
CA GLU A 129 -11.00 24.32 0.93
C GLU A 129 -11.83 23.08 0.63
N ILE A 130 -11.22 21.88 0.73
CA ILE A 130 -11.94 20.60 0.59
C ILE A 130 -13.11 20.54 1.58
N ARG A 131 -12.88 20.93 2.84
CA ARG A 131 -13.93 20.98 3.85
C ARG A 131 -15.03 21.99 3.49
N GLN A 132 -14.66 23.16 2.99
CA GLN A 132 -15.59 24.19 2.58
C GLN A 132 -16.44 23.73 1.39
N ILE A 133 -15.82 23.17 0.36
CA ILE A 133 -16.49 22.63 -0.83
C ILE A 133 -17.50 21.56 -0.41
N LEU A 134 -17.07 20.56 0.38
CA LEU A 134 -17.95 19.50 0.85
C LEU A 134 -19.11 20.03 1.70
N THR A 135 -18.89 21.09 2.48
CA THR A 135 -19.95 21.68 3.32
C THR A 135 -20.92 22.52 2.51
N ASN A 136 -20.42 23.31 1.55
CA ASN A 136 -21.21 24.21 0.72
C ASN A 136 -22.06 23.45 -0.32
N HIS A 137 -21.51 22.37 -0.88
CA HIS A 137 -22.13 21.64 -1.97
C HIS A 137 -22.76 20.31 -1.52
N TRP A 138 -22.90 20.07 -0.20
CA TRP A 138 -23.50 18.84 0.31
C TRP A 138 -24.92 18.62 -0.22
N GLN A 139 -25.68 19.71 -0.36
CA GLN A 139 -27.05 19.71 -0.86
C GLN A 139 -27.18 19.11 -2.27
N ILE A 140 -26.12 19.18 -3.10
CA ILE A 140 -26.14 18.57 -4.44
C ILE A 140 -26.33 17.05 -4.33
N LEU A 141 -25.71 16.44 -3.32
CA LEU A 141 -25.84 15.00 -3.08
C LEU A 141 -27.19 14.64 -2.46
N GLU A 142 -27.80 15.55 -1.68
CA GLU A 142 -29.15 15.38 -1.10
C GLU A 142 -30.28 15.51 -2.13
N GLN A 143 -30.01 16.11 -3.29
CA GLN A 143 -30.99 16.21 -4.38
C GLN A 143 -31.13 14.90 -5.18
N ASP A 144 -30.19 13.97 -5.03
CA ASP A 144 -30.20 12.69 -5.72
C ASP A 144 -31.03 11.66 -4.92
N ASN A 145 -32.10 11.15 -5.54
CA ASN A 145 -33.04 10.24 -4.89
C ASN A 145 -32.40 8.92 -4.46
N ASP A 146 -31.39 8.44 -5.18
CA ASP A 146 -30.70 7.19 -4.85
C ASP A 146 -29.75 7.42 -3.67
N LEU A 147 -29.02 8.55 -3.69
CA LEU A 147 -28.02 8.87 -2.68
C LEU A 147 -28.65 9.29 -1.35
N THR A 148 -29.76 10.01 -1.34
CA THR A 148 -30.43 10.51 -0.11
C THR A 148 -30.81 9.43 0.88
N SER A 149 -31.12 8.21 0.40
CA SER A 149 -31.40 7.05 1.26
C SER A 149 -30.15 6.51 1.97
N VAL A 150 -28.97 6.74 1.39
CA VAL A 150 -27.68 6.21 1.83
C VAL A 150 -26.87 7.26 2.59
N ILE A 151 -26.93 8.52 2.16
CA ILE A 151 -26.18 9.63 2.74
C ILE A 151 -26.94 10.24 3.91
N GLY A 152 -26.28 10.30 5.08
CA GLY A 152 -26.81 10.99 6.25
C GLY A 152 -26.75 12.52 6.11
N THR A 153 -27.14 13.24 7.18
CA THR A 153 -27.27 14.71 7.18
C THR A 153 -26.01 15.47 6.74
N LYS A 154 -24.83 15.15 7.30
CA LYS A 154 -23.53 15.70 6.86
C LYS A 154 -22.40 14.70 7.12
N PRO A 155 -21.37 14.67 6.28
CA PRO A 155 -20.26 13.76 6.47
C PRO A 155 -19.33 14.29 7.57
N THR A 156 -18.81 13.39 8.39
CA THR A 156 -17.66 13.72 9.23
C THR A 156 -16.39 13.65 8.40
N ILE A 157 -15.81 14.82 8.13
CA ILE A 157 -14.58 14.94 7.35
C ILE A 157 -13.38 14.69 8.26
N THR A 158 -12.63 13.64 7.97
CA THR A 158 -11.46 13.21 8.74
C THR A 158 -10.24 13.11 7.82
N PHE A 159 -9.13 13.68 8.25
CA PHE A 159 -7.87 13.60 7.52
C PHE A 159 -6.90 12.64 8.21
N ARG A 160 -6.36 11.68 7.45
CA ARG A 160 -5.28 10.79 7.87
C ARG A 160 -3.92 11.47 7.64
N ARG A 161 -2.87 10.96 8.28
CA ARG A 161 -1.49 11.39 7.97
C ARG A 161 -1.20 11.13 6.50
N SER A 162 -0.63 12.11 5.81
CA SER A 162 -0.07 11.91 4.46
C SER A 162 1.13 10.96 4.50
N ARG A 163 1.43 10.34 3.34
CA ARG A 163 2.62 9.49 3.20
C ARG A 163 3.87 10.37 3.28
N ASN A 164 4.80 10.03 4.16
CA ASN A 164 6.10 10.70 4.25
C ASN A 164 7.15 9.96 3.41
N LEU A 165 8.36 10.54 3.28
CA LEU A 165 9.47 9.90 2.55
C LEU A 165 9.78 8.50 3.08
N HIS A 166 9.70 8.28 4.39
CA HIS A 166 9.88 6.96 4.96
C HIS A 166 8.84 5.97 4.43
N ASP A 167 7.56 6.35 4.40
CA ASP A 167 6.49 5.52 3.84
C ASP A 167 6.64 5.28 2.33
N GLN A 168 7.31 6.18 1.61
CA GLN A 168 7.52 6.02 0.17
C GLN A 168 8.77 5.18 -0.15
N LEU A 169 9.84 5.36 0.62
CA LEU A 169 11.17 4.84 0.32
C LEU A 169 11.51 3.56 1.08
N VAL A 170 10.92 3.34 2.26
CA VAL A 170 11.21 2.19 3.14
C VAL A 170 10.17 1.10 2.92
N HIS A 171 10.06 0.66 1.67
CA HIS A 171 9.30 -0.52 1.31
C HIS A 171 10.23 -1.56 0.70
N SER A 172 10.20 -2.78 1.24
CA SER A 172 10.96 -3.89 0.67
C SER A 172 10.43 -4.19 -0.74
N HIS A 173 11.31 -4.19 -1.73
CA HIS A 173 11.00 -4.66 -3.08
C HIS A 173 10.74 -6.18 -3.15
N LEU A 174 10.92 -6.89 -2.03
CA LEU A 174 10.36 -8.23 -1.85
C LEU A 174 8.84 -8.11 -1.87
N SER A 175 8.28 -8.43 -3.03
CA SER A 175 6.85 -8.47 -3.32
C SER A 175 6.07 -9.05 -2.13
N LYS A 176 5.29 -8.21 -1.46
CA LYS A 176 4.10 -8.71 -0.78
C LYS A 176 3.16 -9.08 -1.90
N ASN A 177 2.92 -10.39 -2.10
CA ASN A 177 1.76 -10.86 -2.85
C ASN A 177 0.57 -10.00 -2.43
N VAL A 178 0.10 -9.13 -3.33
CA VAL A 178 -1.09 -8.32 -3.07
C VAL A 178 -2.20 -9.33 -2.86
N LYS A 179 -2.71 -9.43 -1.64
CA LYS A 179 -3.85 -10.31 -1.35
C LYS A 179 -4.98 -9.85 -2.28
N PRO A 180 -5.50 -10.72 -3.15
CA PRO A 180 -6.56 -10.32 -4.07
C PRO A 180 -7.74 -9.81 -3.26
N THR A 181 -8.29 -8.66 -3.67
CA THR A 181 -9.57 -8.19 -3.14
C THR A 181 -10.68 -9.08 -3.71
N TRP A 182 -11.84 -9.14 -3.03
CA TRP A 182 -12.98 -9.95 -3.47
C TRP A 182 -13.50 -9.59 -4.89
N LEU A 183 -13.17 -8.40 -5.41
CA LEU A 183 -13.48 -8.00 -6.79
C LEU A 183 -12.49 -8.53 -7.84
N GLU A 184 -11.31 -9.03 -7.46
CA GLU A 184 -10.36 -9.64 -8.39
C GLU A 184 -10.73 -11.10 -8.67
N ASN A 185 -11.88 -11.34 -9.30
CA ASN A 185 -12.09 -12.58 -10.04
C ASN A 185 -11.12 -12.59 -11.22
N ARG A 186 -9.90 -13.10 -10.99
CA ARG A 186 -8.88 -13.25 -12.02
C ARG A 186 -9.36 -14.29 -13.01
N THR A 187 -9.93 -13.84 -14.12
CA THR A 187 -10.27 -14.69 -15.25
C THR A 187 -9.01 -15.44 -15.71
N LYS A 188 -8.99 -16.76 -15.51
CA LYS A 188 -7.86 -17.61 -15.88
C LYS A 188 -8.05 -18.10 -17.31
N GLY A 189 -7.01 -18.01 -18.15
CA GLY A 189 -7.10 -18.57 -19.49
C GLY A 189 -6.29 -17.84 -20.56
N CYS A 190 -6.24 -18.45 -21.74
CA CYS A 190 -5.81 -17.79 -22.98
C CYS A 190 -7.02 -17.30 -23.78
N TYR A 191 -7.08 -16.00 -24.04
CA TYR A 191 -8.23 -15.34 -24.67
C TYR A 191 -7.87 -14.59 -25.95
N LYS A 192 -8.85 -14.50 -26.85
CA LYS A 192 -8.78 -13.63 -28.03
C LYS A 192 -9.07 -12.19 -27.58
N CYS A 193 -8.34 -11.22 -28.15
CA CYS A 193 -8.58 -9.80 -27.88
C CYS A 193 -9.62 -9.17 -28.83
N GLY A 194 -10.22 -9.96 -29.73
CA GLY A 194 -11.32 -9.55 -30.62
C GLY A 194 -10.92 -8.77 -31.88
N SER A 195 -9.86 -7.96 -31.83
CA SER A 195 -9.55 -6.99 -32.90
C SER A 195 -8.22 -7.21 -33.63
N CYS A 196 -7.63 -8.42 -33.54
CA CYS A 196 -6.28 -8.68 -34.05
C CYS A 196 -6.20 -9.74 -35.14
N LEU A 197 -5.29 -9.57 -36.10
CA LEU A 197 -5.01 -10.55 -37.16
C LEU A 197 -4.50 -11.91 -36.63
N ALA A 198 -3.91 -11.95 -35.43
CA ALA A 198 -3.44 -13.17 -34.79
C ALA A 198 -4.56 -13.99 -34.11
N CYS A 199 -5.69 -13.35 -33.82
CA CYS A 199 -6.76 -13.89 -32.99
C CYS A 199 -7.45 -15.13 -33.59
N PRO A 200 -7.60 -15.29 -34.93
CA PRO A 200 -8.12 -16.51 -35.53
C PRO A 200 -7.30 -17.77 -35.22
N PHE A 201 -5.99 -17.61 -35.01
CA PHE A 201 -5.06 -18.70 -34.70
C PHE A 201 -4.98 -19.02 -33.20
N ILE A 202 -5.58 -18.19 -32.34
CA ILE A 202 -5.58 -18.43 -30.89
C ILE A 202 -6.66 -19.45 -30.52
N GLU A 203 -6.27 -20.46 -29.78
CA GLU A 203 -7.16 -21.43 -29.18
C GLU A 203 -7.41 -21.08 -27.71
N ARG A 204 -8.69 -21.10 -27.31
CA ARG A 204 -9.07 -20.80 -25.92
C ARG A 204 -8.78 -22.04 -25.09
N ALA A 205 -7.94 -21.88 -24.07
CA ALA A 205 -7.72 -22.89 -23.05
C ALA A 205 -7.99 -22.29 -21.67
N LEU A 206 -8.53 -23.11 -20.77
CA LEU A 206 -8.92 -22.75 -19.40
C LEU A 206 -8.25 -23.64 -18.33
N ILE A 207 -7.71 -24.79 -18.74
CA ILE A 207 -7.44 -25.92 -17.82
C ILE A 207 -6.05 -25.82 -17.16
N TYR A 208 -5.13 -25.00 -17.71
CA TYR A 208 -3.73 -24.97 -17.26
C TYR A 208 -3.14 -23.57 -17.01
N GLN A 209 -3.94 -22.50 -17.08
CA GLN A 209 -3.43 -21.15 -16.85
C GLN A 209 -3.74 -20.64 -15.44
N GLU A 210 -2.71 -20.25 -14.70
CA GLU A 210 -2.90 -19.53 -13.44
C GLU A 210 -3.21 -18.04 -13.62
N HIS A 211 -3.01 -17.51 -14.84
CA HIS A 211 -3.07 -16.10 -15.16
C HIS A 211 -3.94 -15.81 -16.39
N PHE A 212 -4.56 -14.63 -16.42
CA PHE A 212 -5.20 -14.09 -17.62
C PHE A 212 -4.14 -13.77 -18.69
N MET A 213 -4.27 -14.35 -19.88
CA MET A 213 -3.42 -14.05 -21.02
C MET A 213 -4.24 -13.84 -22.28
N ASN A 214 -3.79 -12.94 -23.15
CA ASN A 214 -4.41 -12.73 -24.44
C ASN A 214 -3.37 -12.42 -25.53
N CYS A 215 -3.85 -12.14 -26.74
CA CYS A 215 -3.04 -11.78 -27.90
C CYS A 215 -1.99 -10.66 -27.63
N LYS A 216 -2.24 -9.75 -26.67
CA LYS A 216 -1.39 -8.59 -26.34
C LYS A 216 -0.39 -8.89 -25.22
N THR A 217 -0.51 -10.03 -24.54
CA THR A 217 0.40 -10.39 -23.45
C THR A 217 1.82 -10.57 -23.99
N SER A 218 2.80 -9.96 -23.32
CA SER A 218 4.23 -10.10 -23.62
C SER A 218 4.92 -11.02 -22.60
N GLY A 219 6.04 -11.62 -22.98
CA GLY A 219 6.78 -12.54 -22.11
C GLY A 219 6.12 -13.92 -21.99
N VAL A 220 5.54 -14.45 -23.07
CA VAL A 220 4.69 -15.64 -23.03
C VAL A 220 5.45 -16.90 -23.46
N ILE A 221 5.23 -17.99 -22.72
CA ILE A 221 5.50 -19.37 -23.15
C ILE A 221 4.21 -19.90 -23.80
N TYR A 222 4.31 -20.39 -25.02
CA TYR A 222 3.16 -20.84 -25.80
C TYR A 222 3.41 -22.20 -26.44
N VAL A 223 2.31 -22.89 -26.73
CA VAL A 223 2.28 -24.12 -27.52
C VAL A 223 1.56 -23.84 -28.83
N MET A 224 2.17 -24.24 -29.94
CA MET A 224 1.52 -24.35 -31.24
C MET A 224 1.16 -25.81 -31.47
N THR A 225 -0.12 -26.08 -31.71
CA THR A 225 -0.65 -27.41 -32.02
C THR A 225 -1.06 -27.43 -33.49
N CYS A 226 -0.51 -28.39 -34.23
CA CYS A 226 -0.98 -28.72 -35.56
C CYS A 226 -2.21 -29.64 -35.45
N LYS A 227 -3.19 -29.49 -36.35
CA LYS A 227 -4.34 -30.42 -36.42
C LYS A 227 -3.94 -31.90 -36.60
N CYS A 228 -2.75 -32.19 -37.12
CA CYS A 228 -2.21 -33.57 -37.19
C CYS A 228 -1.65 -34.10 -35.85
N GLY A 229 -1.78 -33.35 -34.76
CA GLY A 229 -1.34 -33.74 -33.42
C GLY A 229 0.08 -33.32 -33.05
N LYS A 230 0.92 -32.89 -34.01
CA LYS A 230 2.27 -32.39 -33.69
C LYS A 230 2.22 -31.06 -32.92
N ARG A 231 3.06 -30.94 -31.90
CA ARG A 231 3.14 -29.76 -31.02
C ARG A 231 4.52 -29.10 -31.10
N TYR A 232 4.56 -27.79 -30.96
CA TYR A 232 5.77 -26.98 -30.88
C TYR A 232 5.68 -26.04 -29.68
N VAL A 233 6.69 -26.07 -28.82
CA VAL A 233 6.78 -25.17 -27.66
C VAL A 233 7.69 -24.00 -28.01
N GLY A 234 7.22 -22.79 -27.75
CA GLY A 234 7.98 -21.57 -28.00
C GLY A 234 7.89 -20.57 -26.87
N LYS A 235 8.81 -19.59 -26.88
CA LYS A 235 8.81 -18.45 -25.97
C LYS A 235 8.93 -17.15 -26.74
N THR A 236 8.37 -16.06 -26.21
CA THR A 236 8.53 -14.72 -26.78
C THR A 236 8.63 -13.67 -25.68
N LYS A 237 9.61 -12.77 -25.81
CA LYS A 237 9.66 -11.54 -25.01
C LYS A 237 8.67 -10.49 -25.51
N ARG A 238 8.38 -10.49 -26.82
CA ARG A 238 7.43 -9.59 -27.48
C ARG A 238 5.99 -10.04 -27.22
N GLU A 239 5.03 -9.20 -27.60
CA GLU A 239 3.60 -9.53 -27.57
C GLU A 239 3.31 -10.83 -28.35
N PHE A 240 2.46 -11.69 -27.79
CA PHE A 240 2.13 -12.99 -28.35
C PHE A 240 1.60 -12.91 -29.78
N ARG A 241 0.75 -11.92 -30.09
CA ARG A 241 0.24 -11.65 -31.45
C ARG A 241 1.34 -11.49 -32.49
N ARG A 242 2.44 -10.81 -32.14
CA ARG A 242 3.56 -10.59 -33.08
C ARG A 242 4.22 -11.92 -33.40
N ARG A 243 4.44 -12.75 -32.37
CA ARG A 243 5.05 -14.07 -32.55
C ARG A 243 4.19 -15.03 -33.37
N ILE A 244 2.87 -15.00 -33.19
CA ILE A 244 1.94 -15.79 -34.03
C ILE A 244 2.06 -15.38 -35.49
N LEU A 245 2.04 -14.07 -35.76
CA LEU A 245 2.13 -13.55 -37.14
C LEU A 245 3.51 -13.82 -37.77
N GLU A 246 4.59 -13.84 -36.98
CA GLU A 246 5.91 -14.28 -37.45
C GLU A 246 5.85 -15.72 -37.97
N HIS A 247 5.28 -16.66 -37.20
CA HIS A 247 5.12 -18.07 -37.65
C HIS A 247 4.23 -18.20 -38.88
N VAL A 248 3.12 -17.46 -38.94
CA VAL A 248 2.23 -17.42 -40.11
C VAL A 248 2.99 -16.88 -41.34
N GLY A 249 3.79 -15.85 -41.16
CA GLY A 249 4.65 -15.29 -42.20
C GLY A 249 5.70 -16.29 -42.67
N ASP A 250 6.31 -17.05 -41.76
CA ASP A 250 7.31 -18.06 -42.09
C ASP A 250 6.73 -19.19 -42.94
N VAL A 251 5.49 -19.64 -42.65
CA VAL A 251 4.78 -20.62 -43.49
C VAL A 251 4.52 -20.06 -44.89
N LYS A 252 3.93 -18.86 -44.99
CA LYS A 252 3.60 -18.22 -46.28
C LYS A 252 4.80 -18.04 -47.20
N HIS A 253 5.95 -17.64 -46.64
CA HIS A 253 7.17 -17.40 -47.40
C HIS A 253 8.11 -18.62 -47.44
N ARG A 254 7.63 -19.80 -47.01
CA ARG A 254 8.39 -21.06 -47.01
C ARG A 254 9.78 -20.95 -46.36
N ARG A 255 9.86 -20.23 -45.24
CA ARG A 255 11.12 -20.09 -44.49
C ARG A 255 11.48 -21.40 -43.79
N ASN A 256 12.77 -21.62 -43.59
CA ASN A 256 13.27 -22.83 -42.95
C ASN A 256 13.19 -22.76 -41.41
N THR A 257 11.96 -22.78 -40.88
CA THR A 257 11.71 -22.96 -39.44
C THR A 257 11.00 -24.28 -39.18
N SER A 258 11.13 -24.85 -37.98
CA SER A 258 10.55 -26.16 -37.65
C SER A 258 9.04 -26.23 -37.91
N VAL A 259 8.33 -25.17 -37.52
CA VAL A 259 6.88 -25.02 -37.75
C VAL A 259 6.60 -24.86 -39.25
N ALA A 260 7.28 -23.96 -39.94
CA ALA A 260 7.03 -23.70 -41.35
C ALA A 260 7.32 -24.91 -42.23
N ARG A 261 8.45 -25.60 -41.99
CA ARG A 261 8.83 -26.83 -42.68
C ARG A 261 7.74 -27.90 -42.52
N HIS A 262 7.29 -28.15 -41.29
CA HIS A 262 6.26 -29.15 -41.04
C HIS A 262 4.94 -28.83 -41.79
N ILE A 263 4.47 -27.58 -41.74
CA ILE A 263 3.21 -27.20 -42.39
C ILE A 263 3.34 -27.20 -43.92
N ASN A 264 4.47 -26.79 -44.46
CA ASN A 264 4.68 -26.74 -45.90
C ASN A 264 4.86 -28.13 -46.54
N GLU A 265 5.55 -29.04 -45.85
CA GLU A 265 5.81 -30.40 -46.36
C GLU A 265 4.63 -31.35 -46.18
N PHE A 266 3.94 -31.29 -45.03
CA PHE A 266 2.91 -32.28 -44.69
C PHE A 266 1.47 -31.79 -44.89
N HIS A 267 1.27 -30.46 -44.99
CA HIS A 267 -0.06 -29.85 -45.08
C HIS A 267 -0.18 -28.82 -46.22
N ASN A 268 0.73 -28.88 -47.20
CA ASN A 268 0.79 -28.00 -48.37
C ASN A 268 0.72 -26.50 -48.03
N GLY A 269 1.23 -26.09 -46.86
CA GLY A 269 1.22 -24.69 -46.43
C GLY A 269 -0.09 -24.19 -45.82
N SER A 270 -1.05 -25.08 -45.53
CA SER A 270 -2.35 -24.69 -44.97
C SER A 270 -2.23 -24.06 -43.57
N LEU A 271 -2.59 -22.78 -43.48
CA LEU A 271 -2.53 -22.01 -42.23
C LEU A 271 -3.60 -22.39 -41.22
N GLU A 272 -4.69 -23.03 -41.67
CA GLU A 272 -5.75 -23.51 -40.78
C GLU A 272 -5.29 -24.61 -39.82
N MET A 273 -4.14 -25.23 -40.16
CA MET A 273 -3.51 -26.24 -39.33
C MET A 273 -2.89 -25.65 -38.06
N LEU A 274 -2.65 -24.34 -37.99
CA LEU A 274 -1.98 -23.69 -36.87
C LEU A 274 -2.97 -23.24 -35.78
N LYS A 275 -2.82 -23.78 -34.57
CA LYS A 275 -3.48 -23.29 -33.36
C LYS A 275 -2.46 -22.96 -32.28
N PHE A 276 -2.64 -21.83 -31.60
CA PHE A 276 -1.71 -21.32 -30.59
C PHE A 276 -2.41 -21.10 -29.26
N THR A 277 -1.78 -21.59 -28.19
CA THR A 277 -2.25 -21.45 -26.81
C THR A 277 -1.14 -20.85 -25.95
N ALA A 278 -1.42 -19.74 -25.27
CA ALA A 278 -0.53 -19.20 -24.24
C ALA A 278 -0.66 -20.05 -22.98
N VAL A 279 0.47 -20.56 -22.47
CA VAL A 279 0.49 -21.51 -21.34
C VAL A 279 0.96 -20.83 -20.07
N ASP A 280 2.02 -20.01 -20.16
CA ASP A 280 2.58 -19.34 -18.99
C ASP A 280 3.17 -17.97 -19.36
N ARG A 281 3.37 -17.11 -18.35
CA ARG A 281 3.93 -15.77 -18.48
C ARG A 281 5.17 -15.62 -17.61
N ILE A 282 6.28 -15.27 -18.26
CA ILE A 282 7.51 -14.86 -17.60
C ILE A 282 7.39 -13.38 -17.26
N GLU A 283 7.36 -13.04 -15.97
CA GLU A 283 7.42 -11.66 -15.54
C GLU A 283 8.81 -11.06 -15.81
N PRO A 284 8.90 -9.88 -16.44
CA PRO A 284 10.18 -9.22 -16.62
C PRO A 284 10.70 -8.76 -15.26
N THR A 285 11.81 -9.34 -14.81
CA THR A 285 12.52 -8.86 -13.62
C THR A 285 13.24 -7.56 -13.93
N MET A 286 13.14 -6.55 -13.05
CA MET A 286 13.78 -5.23 -13.21
C MET A 286 15.32 -5.23 -13.16
N ARG A 287 15.97 -6.38 -12.95
CA ARG A 287 17.45 -6.46 -12.97
C ARG A 287 17.96 -6.81 -14.36
N ILE A 288 18.70 -5.87 -14.96
CA ILE A 288 19.52 -6.05 -16.16
C ILE A 288 20.72 -6.93 -15.75
N GLY A 289 20.51 -8.24 -15.72
CA GLY A 289 21.55 -9.23 -15.48
C GLY A 289 21.21 -10.48 -16.26
N ASP A 290 22.19 -10.99 -17.02
CA ASP A 290 21.98 -12.07 -17.96
C ASP A 290 21.67 -13.39 -17.24
N ARG A 291 20.37 -13.71 -17.15
CA ARG A 291 19.86 -14.99 -16.65
C ARG A 291 18.96 -15.66 -17.67
N GLN A 292 19.42 -15.75 -18.91
CA GLN A 292 18.75 -16.58 -19.94
C GLN A 292 18.65 -18.07 -19.56
N LYS A 293 19.33 -18.55 -18.50
CA LYS A 293 19.51 -19.99 -18.24
C LYS A 293 18.64 -20.64 -17.15
N THR A 294 18.06 -19.92 -16.17
CA THR A 294 17.60 -20.62 -14.95
C THR A 294 16.08 -20.85 -14.82
N VAL A 295 15.23 -20.04 -15.46
CA VAL A 295 13.75 -20.18 -15.32
C VAL A 295 13.10 -20.81 -16.56
N ALA A 296 13.79 -20.81 -17.71
CA ALA A 296 13.22 -21.34 -18.96
C ALA A 296 13.26 -22.87 -19.09
N ALA A 297 14.13 -23.57 -18.35
CA ALA A 297 14.35 -25.01 -18.51
C ALA A 297 13.42 -25.87 -17.64
N ARG A 298 13.09 -25.43 -16.41
CA ARG A 298 12.22 -26.19 -15.49
C ARG A 298 10.75 -26.16 -15.92
N SER A 299 10.19 -24.97 -16.22
CA SER A 299 8.78 -24.87 -16.63
C SER A 299 8.49 -25.54 -17.97
N ALA A 300 9.42 -25.60 -18.92
CA ALA A 300 9.16 -26.20 -20.23
C ALA A 300 9.09 -27.74 -20.18
N MET A 301 9.94 -28.39 -19.38
CA MET A 301 9.88 -29.85 -19.18
C MET A 301 8.68 -30.27 -18.31
N ASP A 302 8.36 -29.51 -17.26
CA ASP A 302 7.19 -29.78 -16.42
C ASP A 302 5.86 -29.57 -17.18
N LEU A 303 5.84 -28.64 -18.15
CA LEU A 303 4.69 -28.43 -19.03
C LEU A 303 4.54 -29.51 -20.10
N LEU A 304 5.65 -30.06 -20.62
CA LEU A 304 5.61 -31.22 -21.52
C LEU A 304 5.14 -32.48 -20.79
N ALA A 305 5.66 -32.76 -19.60
CA ALA A 305 5.23 -33.91 -18.79
C ALA A 305 3.73 -33.86 -18.44
N LYS A 306 3.17 -32.68 -18.14
CA LYS A 306 1.73 -32.50 -17.89
C LYS A 306 0.86 -32.66 -19.14
N TYR A 307 1.39 -32.41 -20.34
CA TYR A 307 0.64 -32.49 -21.61
C TYR A 307 0.81 -33.82 -22.36
N GLU A 308 1.81 -34.63 -22.01
CA GLU A 308 2.07 -35.98 -22.56
C GLU A 308 1.42 -37.09 -21.72
N SER A 309 0.96 -36.78 -20.51
CA SER A 309 0.22 -37.71 -19.64
C SER A 309 -1.29 -37.80 -19.97
N SER A 310 -1.72 -37.29 -21.13
CA SER A 310 -3.10 -37.28 -21.65
C SER A 310 -3.11 -37.63 -23.12
#